data_AF-A0A2X0T7X7-F1
#
_entry.id   AF-A0A2X0T7X7-F1
#
_cell.length_a   1.000
_cell.length_b   1.000
_cell.length_c   1.000
_cell.angle_alpha   90.00
_cell.angle_beta   90.00
_cell.angle_gamma   90.00
#
_symmetry.space_group_name_H-M   'P 1'
#
loop_
_entity.id
_entity.type
_entity.pdbx_description
1 polymer ?
#
loop_
_entity_poly.entity_id
_entity_poly.type
_entity_poly.pdbx_seq_one_letter_code
_entity_poly.pdbx_strand_id
1 'polypeptide(L)'
;MELFSCFCITTKAALHSYTLSQRYMLKDTSVKILEIAPPGVQTYFNNDPSSMLLASFIDETMKVLGTDADEVLVEEAKVFRNNPGPNEGIFVNQLNNMMFEPPKGH
;
A
#
# COMPACT_ATOMS: atom_id res chain seq x y z
N MET A 1 2.05 7.65 -19.77
CA MET A 1 2.08 7.74 -18.29
C MET A 1 0.68 7.90 -17.69
N GLU A 2 -0.27 8.56 -18.36
CA GLU A 2 -1.61 8.82 -17.78
C GLU A 2 -2.53 7.59 -17.64
N LEU A 3 -2.47 6.62 -18.56
CA LEU A 3 -3.31 5.41 -18.47
C LEU A 3 -2.94 4.48 -17.31
N PHE A 4 -1.65 4.40 -16.95
CA PHE A 4 -1.16 3.52 -15.90
C PHE A 4 -1.60 4.02 -14.51
N SER A 5 -1.57 5.34 -14.31
CA SER A 5 -2.01 5.97 -13.06
C SER A 5 -3.52 5.79 -12.85
N CYS A 6 -4.33 6.07 -13.88
CA CYS A 6 -5.79 5.94 -13.77
C CYS A 6 -6.22 4.48 -13.56
N PHE A 7 -5.70 3.53 -14.35
CA PHE A 7 -6.08 2.11 -14.22
C PHE A 7 -5.77 1.58 -12.81
N CYS A 8 -4.55 1.76 -12.32
CA CYS A 8 -4.17 1.29 -10.99
C CYS A 8 -4.95 1.98 -9.86
N ILE A 9 -5.16 3.30 -9.93
CA ILE A 9 -5.89 4.04 -8.89
C ILE A 9 -7.37 3.66 -8.89
N THR A 10 -8.03 3.65 -10.06
CA THR A 10 -9.45 3.30 -10.16
C THR A 10 -9.73 1.88 -9.71
N THR A 11 -8.94 0.89 -10.13
CA THR A 11 -9.19 -0.50 -9.72
C THR A 11 -8.86 -0.74 -8.25
N LYS A 12 -7.79 -0.13 -7.71
CA LYS A 12 -7.46 -0.29 -6.28
C LYS A 12 -8.51 0.38 -5.39
N ALA A 13 -8.94 1.60 -5.71
CA ALA A 13 -10.00 2.28 -4.98
C ALA A 13 -11.33 1.52 -5.04
N ALA A 14 -11.70 1.00 -6.22
CA ALA A 14 -12.90 0.18 -6.37
C ALA A 14 -12.85 -1.10 -5.53
N LEU A 15 -11.72 -1.81 -5.53
CA LEU A 15 -11.54 -3.02 -4.69
C LEU A 15 -11.58 -2.70 -3.20
N HIS A 16 -11.01 -1.58 -2.77
CA HIS A 16 -11.07 -1.13 -1.38
C HIS A 16 -12.52 -0.86 -0.95
N SER A 17 -13.27 -0.06 -1.72
CA SER A 17 -14.69 0.22 -1.44
C SER A 17 -15.56 -1.04 -1.48
N TYR A 18 -15.27 -1.98 -2.40
CA TYR A 18 -15.95 -3.27 -2.46
C TYR A 18 -15.67 -4.12 -1.21
N THR A 19 -14.41 -4.20 -0.77
CA THR A 19 -13.99 -4.93 0.44
C THR A 19 -14.71 -4.40 1.69
N LEU A 20 -14.82 -3.07 1.84
CA LEU A 20 -15.59 -2.45 2.93
C LEU A 20 -17.07 -2.87 2.91
N SER A 21 -17.68 -2.90 1.73
CA SER A 21 -19.07 -3.34 1.56
C SER A 21 -19.25 -4.82 1.91
N GLN A 22 -18.30 -5.68 1.51
CA GLN A 22 -18.30 -7.10 1.83
C GLN A 22 -18.17 -7.35 3.34
N ARG A 23 -17.30 -6.61 4.05
CA ARG A 23 -17.21 -6.69 5.52
C ARG A 23 -18.55 -6.39 6.19
N TYR A 24 -19.26 -5.37 5.72
CA TYR A 24 -20.57 -5.03 6.25
C TYR A 24 -21.61 -6.14 6.01
N MET A 25 -21.64 -6.71 4.80
CA MET A 25 -22.60 -7.77 4.46
C MET A 25 -22.34 -9.09 5.19
N LEU A 26 -21.08 -9.41 5.47
CA LEU A 26 -20.67 -10.69 6.06
C LEU A 26 -20.43 -10.63 7.57
N LYS A 27 -20.70 -9.49 8.22
CA LYS A 27 -20.41 -9.25 9.65
C LYS A 27 -21.01 -10.27 10.61
N ASP A 28 -22.15 -10.87 10.26
CA ASP A 28 -22.88 -11.85 11.10
C ASP A 28 -22.55 -13.30 10.70
N THR A 29 -21.52 -13.51 9.89
CA THR A 29 -21.07 -14.83 9.41
C THR A 29 -19.70 -15.19 9.99
N SER A 30 -19.27 -16.45 9.81
CA SER A 30 -17.92 -16.88 10.18
C SER A 30 -16.84 -16.47 9.18
N VAL A 31 -17.18 -15.70 8.13
CA VAL A 31 -16.24 -15.32 7.06
C VAL A 31 -15.64 -13.95 7.36
N LYS A 32 -14.31 -13.86 7.39
CA LYS A 32 -13.58 -12.61 7.55
C LYS A 32 -12.97 -12.15 6.22
N ILE A 33 -13.07 -10.86 5.93
CA ILE A 33 -12.49 -10.25 4.73
C ILE A 33 -11.27 -9.42 5.13
N LEU A 34 -10.12 -9.83 4.62
CA LEU A 34 -8.82 -9.21 4.85
C LEU A 34 -8.33 -8.54 3.58
N GLU A 35 -7.91 -7.27 3.67
CA GLU A 35 -7.31 -6.54 2.56
C GLU A 35 -5.81 -6.45 2.76
N ILE A 36 -5.03 -6.88 1.77
CA ILE A 36 -3.57 -6.82 1.81
C ILE A 36 -3.10 -5.68 0.91
N ALA A 37 -2.42 -4.70 1.49
CA ALA A 37 -1.88 -3.56 0.75
C ALA A 37 -0.34 -3.57 0.81
N PRO A 38 0.34 -4.12 -0.22
CA PRO A 38 1.81 -4.17 -0.25
C PRO A 38 2.42 -2.79 -0.55
N PRO A 39 3.62 -2.50 -0.02
CA PRO A 39 4.46 -1.39 -0.46
C PRO A 39 5.12 -1.74 -1.81
N GLY A 40 6.09 -0.92 -2.25
CA GLY A 40 6.94 -1.27 -3.39
C GLY A 40 7.81 -2.49 -3.06
N VAL A 41 7.46 -3.65 -3.61
CA VAL A 41 8.19 -4.91 -3.40
C VAL A 41 9.00 -5.27 -4.65
N GLN A 42 10.21 -5.77 -4.44
CA GLN A 42 11.08 -6.28 -5.48
C GLN A 42 10.52 -7.61 -6.01
N THR A 43 9.88 -7.55 -7.16
CA THR A 43 9.27 -8.70 -7.84
C THR A 43 9.80 -8.79 -9.27
N TYR A 44 9.47 -9.86 -9.98
CA TYR A 44 9.81 -9.98 -11.40
C TYR A 44 9.31 -8.80 -12.25
N PHE A 45 8.19 -8.18 -11.85
CA PHE A 45 7.62 -7.00 -12.53
C PHE A 45 8.17 -5.67 -12.04
N ASN A 46 8.86 -5.66 -10.89
CA ASN A 46 9.44 -4.47 -10.29
C ASN A 46 10.82 -4.82 -9.71
N ASN A 47 11.89 -4.64 -10.49
CA ASN A 47 13.24 -5.04 -10.10
C ASN A 47 14.08 -3.88 -9.53
N ASP A 48 13.42 -2.90 -8.90
CA ASP A 48 14.09 -1.75 -8.29
C ASP A 48 14.86 -2.19 -7.02
N PRO A 49 16.19 -1.97 -6.95
CA PRO A 49 17.00 -2.28 -5.76
C PRO A 49 16.59 -1.52 -4.49
N SER A 50 15.86 -0.41 -4.62
CA SER A 50 15.34 0.37 -3.49
C SER A 50 14.01 -0.15 -2.93
N SER A 51 13.40 -1.13 -3.57
CA SER A 51 12.15 -1.77 -3.13
C SER A 51 12.38 -2.80 -2.01
N MET A 52 11.35 -3.06 -1.22
CA MET A 52 11.36 -4.08 -0.17
C MET A 52 11.64 -5.47 -0.78
N LEU A 53 12.50 -6.27 -0.15
CA LEU A 53 12.75 -7.64 -0.58
C LEU A 53 11.48 -8.51 -0.44
N LEU A 54 11.20 -9.34 -1.46
CA LEU A 54 10.02 -10.22 -1.46
C LEU A 54 9.97 -11.16 -0.25
N ALA A 55 11.12 -11.70 0.16
CA ALA A 55 11.20 -12.59 1.32
C ALA A 55 10.79 -11.86 2.62
N SER A 56 11.23 -10.62 2.80
CA SER A 56 10.85 -9.79 3.96
C SER A 56 9.35 -9.46 3.93
N PHE A 57 8.82 -9.11 2.76
CA PHE A 57 7.38 -8.84 2.60
C PHE A 57 6.52 -10.04 3.00
N ILE A 58 6.90 -11.26 2.57
CA ILE A 58 6.17 -12.49 2.92
C ILE A 58 6.21 -12.74 4.43
N ASP A 59 7.39 -12.64 5.05
CA ASP A 59 7.55 -12.88 6.49
C ASP A 59 6.71 -11.91 7.34
N GLU A 60 6.74 -10.62 7.02
CA GLU A 60 5.92 -9.61 7.71
C GLU A 60 4.43 -9.81 7.47
N THR A 61 4.03 -10.12 6.23
CA THR A 61 2.62 -10.37 5.88
C THR A 61 2.07 -11.57 6.65
N MET A 62 2.83 -12.67 6.74
CA MET A 62 2.42 -13.87 7.47
C MET A 62 2.27 -13.63 8.96
N LYS A 63 3.12 -12.77 9.56
CA LYS A 63 2.97 -12.36 10.96
C LYS A 63 1.66 -11.61 11.20
N VAL A 64 1.30 -10.67 10.32
CA VAL A 64 0.05 -9.89 10.44
C VAL A 64 -1.18 -10.75 10.14
N LEU A 65 -1.10 -11.68 9.18
CA LEU A 65 -2.17 -12.64 8.90
C LEU A 65 -2.50 -13.57 10.08
N GLY A 66 -1.53 -13.83 10.97
CA GLY A 66 -1.76 -14.56 12.20
C GLY A 66 -2.51 -13.77 13.28
N THR A 67 -2.85 -12.51 13.02
CA THR A 67 -3.56 -11.62 13.95
C THR A 67 -5.04 -11.44 13.57
N ASP A 68 -5.79 -10.72 14.40
CA ASP A 68 -7.18 -10.36 14.12
C ASP A 68 -7.33 -9.01 13.37
N ALA A 69 -6.31 -8.59 12.61
CA ALA A 69 -6.38 -7.38 11.81
C ALA A 69 -7.42 -7.49 10.69
N ASP A 70 -8.03 -6.36 10.29
CA ASP A 70 -8.91 -6.29 9.10
C ASP A 70 -8.12 -5.88 7.84
N GLU A 71 -7.09 -5.07 8.00
CA GLU A 71 -6.12 -4.71 6.96
C GLU A 71 -4.75 -5.30 7.29
N VAL A 72 -4.14 -5.97 6.32
CA VAL A 72 -2.83 -6.61 6.45
C VAL A 72 -1.79 -5.65 5.88
N LEU A 73 -1.11 -4.95 6.79
CA LEU A 73 -0.13 -3.91 6.48
C LEU A 73 1.21 -4.24 7.12
N VAL A 74 2.25 -4.29 6.29
CA VAL A 74 3.66 -4.33 6.71
C VAL A 74 4.10 -2.95 7.20
N GLU A 75 5.20 -2.85 7.98
CA GLU A 75 5.57 -1.59 8.65
C GLU A 75 5.81 -0.44 7.65
N GLU A 76 6.49 -0.72 6.54
CA GLU A 76 6.74 0.26 5.48
C GLU A 76 5.44 0.76 4.83
N ALA A 77 4.42 -0.09 4.72
CA ALA A 77 3.12 0.28 4.15
C ALA A 77 2.31 1.21 5.07
N LYS A 78 2.54 1.17 6.39
CA LYS A 78 1.83 2.02 7.36
C LYS A 78 2.15 3.50 7.17
N VAL A 79 3.35 3.84 6.71
CA VAL A 79 3.74 5.23 6.42
C VAL A 79 2.80 5.85 5.40
N PHE A 80 2.42 5.10 4.36
CA PHE A 80 1.48 5.55 3.34
C PHE A 80 0.03 5.52 3.85
N ARG A 81 -0.35 4.46 4.58
CA ARG A 81 -1.73 4.29 5.07
C ARG A 81 -2.15 5.31 6.12
N ASN A 82 -1.21 5.74 6.96
CA ASN A 82 -1.45 6.65 8.09
C ASN A 82 -1.22 8.13 7.75
N ASN A 83 -0.94 8.46 6.48
CA ASN A 83 -0.76 9.83 6.00
C ASN A 83 -2.04 10.67 5.70
N PRO A 84 -3.30 10.20 5.90
CA PRO A 84 -4.46 11.09 5.76
C PRO A 84 -4.51 12.17 6.86
N GLY A 85 -4.66 13.44 6.49
CA GLY A 85 -4.91 14.52 7.46
C GLY A 85 -4.39 15.90 7.03
N PRO A 86 -4.50 16.92 7.90
CA PRO A 86 -4.13 18.31 7.56
C PRO A 86 -2.69 18.52 7.10
N ASN A 87 -1.79 17.58 7.42
CA ASN A 87 -0.37 17.61 7.10
C ASN A 87 0.03 16.64 5.95
N GLU A 88 -0.94 16.05 5.25
CA GLU A 88 -0.71 15.05 4.19
C GLU A 88 0.21 15.55 3.07
N GLY A 89 0.21 16.86 2.82
CA GLY A 89 1.02 17.51 1.81
C GLY A 89 2.53 17.47 2.10
N ILE A 90 2.96 17.31 3.35
CA ILE A 90 4.39 17.28 3.70
C ILE A 90 5.07 16.09 3.03
N PHE A 91 4.50 14.91 3.19
CA PHE A 91 5.02 13.68 2.60
C PHE A 91 4.94 13.69 1.08
N VAL A 92 3.82 14.16 0.52
CA VAL A 92 3.64 14.27 -0.95
C VAL A 92 4.65 15.23 -1.56
N ASN A 93 4.90 16.36 -0.91
CA ASN A 93 5.91 17.32 -1.38
C ASN A 93 7.33 16.75 -1.29
N GLN A 94 7.65 16.02 -0.22
CA GLN A 94 8.95 15.34 -0.10
C GLN A 94 9.16 14.30 -1.22
N LEU A 95 8.16 13.48 -1.52
CA LEU A 95 8.20 12.52 -2.63
C LEU A 95 8.37 13.21 -3.99
N ASN A 96 7.61 14.27 -4.23
CA ASN A 96 7.73 15.04 -5.47
C ASN A 96 9.14 15.65 -5.60
N ASN A 97 9.71 16.17 -4.52
CA ASN A 97 11.07 16.70 -4.54
C ASN A 97 12.10 15.60 -4.87
N MET A 98 11.96 14.38 -4.34
CA MET A 98 12.84 13.26 -4.69
C MET A 98 12.74 12.85 -6.18
N MET A 99 11.58 13.01 -6.81
CA MET A 99 11.37 12.69 -8.22
C MET A 99 11.79 13.80 -9.19
N PHE A 100 11.72 15.07 -8.77
CA PHE A 100 11.86 16.22 -9.68
C PHE A 100 12.98 17.20 -9.31
N GLU A 101 13.68 17.04 -8.18
CA GLU A 101 14.88 17.84 -7.91
C GLU A 101 16.08 17.34 -8.74
N PRO A 102 16.79 18.23 -9.46
CA PRO A 102 18.04 17.87 -10.12
C PRO A 102 19.08 17.49 -9.05
N PRO A 103 19.98 16.53 -9.32
CA PRO A 103 21.01 16.15 -8.37
C PRO A 103 21.84 17.38 -8.01
N LYS A 104 21.88 17.75 -6.72
CA LYS A 104 22.79 18.78 -6.23
C LYS A 104 24.20 18.22 -6.38
N GLY A 105 24.88 18.63 -7.44
CA GLY A 105 26.29 18.36 -7.65
C GLY A 105 27.09 18.84 -6.45
N HIS A 106 27.86 17.94 -5.87
CA HIS A 106 29.03 18.24 -5.06
C HIS A 106 30.26 18.05 -5.93
#